data_AF-F0LHI7-F1
#
_entry.id   AF-F0LHI7-F1
#
_cell.length_a   1.000
_cell.length_b   1.000
_cell.length_c   1.000
_cell.angle_alpha   90.00
_cell.angle_beta   90.00
_cell.angle_gamma   90.00
#
_symmetry.space_group_name_H-M   'P 1'
#
loop_
_entity.id
_entity.type
_entity.pdbx_description
1 polymer ?
#
loop_
_entity_poly.entity_id
_entity_poly.type
_entity_poly.pdbx_seq_one_letter_code
_entity_poly.pdbx_strand_id
1 'polypeptide(L)'
;MAKVKLVGGDYFKALSSLVIGLSTEFLVVLSFALIFVGFTKVGIFGLILILVALIYEKGIYQVLDSLLKFWESVGIKGLILTLRSYLERIHMGWSEAKENRVVLLISFLLSAVIIFLQVFGIITVGKAFNLEISVKQALYGFLMSILFASVSGIPAGFGANEFGLVLGIGASTKATITAFIYKFLFQYMYSIIGAVVFYGALGEGDKK
;
A
#
# COMPACT_ATOMS: atom_id res chain seq x y z
N MET A 1 -0.86 -22.22 -10.35
CA MET A 1 0.58 -21.92 -10.59
C MET A 1 0.92 -21.50 -12.03
N ALA A 2 -0.02 -21.40 -12.98
CA ALA A 2 0.31 -21.23 -14.40
C ALA A 2 0.20 -19.80 -14.98
N LYS A 3 -0.23 -18.76 -14.23
CA LYS A 3 -0.49 -17.43 -14.82
C LYS A 3 0.59 -16.36 -14.60
N VAL A 4 1.65 -16.65 -13.85
CA VAL A 4 2.63 -15.63 -13.40
C VAL A 4 4.09 -16.02 -13.75
N LYS A 5 4.28 -17.12 -14.48
CA LYS A 5 5.61 -17.56 -14.95
C LYS A 5 6.08 -16.84 -16.24
N LEU A 6 5.30 -15.88 -16.74
CA LEU A 6 5.41 -15.32 -18.10
C LEU A 6 5.83 -13.84 -18.15
N VAL A 7 6.16 -13.22 -17.01
CA VAL A 7 6.96 -11.99 -17.02
C VAL A 7 8.38 -12.44 -16.74
N GLY A 8 9.28 -12.32 -17.71
CA GLY A 8 10.71 -12.67 -17.58
C GLY A 8 11.50 -11.87 -16.53
N GLY A 9 10.83 -11.17 -15.62
CA GLY A 9 11.39 -10.51 -14.44
C GLY A 9 10.89 -11.21 -13.18
N ASP A 10 11.77 -11.39 -12.19
CA ASP A 10 11.46 -12.13 -10.96
C ASP A 10 10.25 -11.49 -10.26
N TYR A 11 9.09 -12.16 -10.30
CA TYR A 11 7.83 -11.70 -9.70
C TYR A 11 8.02 -11.26 -8.25
N PHE A 12 8.91 -11.93 -7.52
CA PHE A 12 9.24 -11.60 -6.14
C PHE A 12 10.02 -10.29 -6.02
N LYS A 13 10.82 -9.91 -7.02
CA LYS A 13 11.50 -8.62 -7.07
C LYS A 13 10.51 -7.47 -7.29
N ALA A 14 9.55 -7.66 -8.22
CA ALA A 14 8.47 -6.71 -8.43
C ALA A 14 7.55 -6.58 -7.20
N LEU A 15 7.18 -7.72 -6.59
CA LEU A 15 6.38 -7.77 -5.36
C LEU A 15 7.12 -7.10 -4.19
N SER A 16 8.41 -7.37 -4.01
CA SER A 16 9.20 -6.78 -2.92
C SER A 16 9.36 -5.27 -3.09
N SER A 17 9.57 -4.81 -4.33
CA SER A 17 9.59 -3.37 -4.65
C SER A 17 8.24 -2.70 -4.38
N LEU A 18 7.14 -3.34 -4.77
CA LEU A 18 5.78 -2.89 -4.46
C LEU A 18 5.55 -2.84 -2.93
N VAL A 19 5.97 -3.87 -2.20
CA VAL A 19 5.81 -3.94 -0.74
C VAL A 19 6.66 -2.88 -0.05
N ILE A 20 7.85 -2.53 -0.56
CA ILE A 20 8.63 -1.38 -0.06
C ILE A 20 7.94 -0.06 -0.35
N GLY A 21 7.44 0.12 -1.58
CA GLY A 21 6.68 1.32 -1.96
C GLY A 21 5.47 1.52 -1.06
N LEU A 22 4.67 0.47 -0.89
CA LEU A 22 3.53 0.46 0.04
C LEU A 22 3.96 0.71 1.48
N SER A 23 5.00 0.04 1.97
CA SER A 23 5.48 0.24 3.35
C SER A 23 5.98 1.67 3.59
N THR A 24 6.61 2.27 2.58
CA THR A 24 7.08 3.66 2.61
C THR A 24 5.90 4.62 2.58
N GLU A 25 4.93 4.38 1.69
CA GLU A 25 3.68 5.14 1.62
C GLU A 25 2.93 5.06 2.97
N PHE A 26 2.81 3.88 3.55
CA PHE A 26 2.22 3.68 4.88
C PHE A 26 2.97 4.41 5.98
N LEU A 27 4.31 4.38 5.97
CA LEU A 27 5.12 5.10 6.93
C LEU A 27 4.89 6.61 6.82
N VAL A 28 4.83 7.13 5.59
CA VAL A 28 4.55 8.54 5.32
C VAL A 28 3.13 8.88 5.79
N VAL A 29 2.13 8.12 5.37
CA VAL A 29 0.71 8.26 5.76
C VAL A 29 0.55 8.28 7.29
N LEU A 30 1.15 7.32 8.00
CA LEU A 30 1.11 7.26 9.45
C LEU A 30 1.88 8.40 10.13
N SER A 31 2.99 8.85 9.54
CA SER A 31 3.73 10.03 10.00
C SER A 31 2.95 11.33 9.82
N PHE A 32 2.22 11.48 8.71
CA PHE A 32 1.29 12.60 8.52
C PHE A 32 0.10 12.49 9.48
N ALA A 33 -0.43 11.28 9.70
CA ALA A 33 -1.47 11.06 10.71
C ALA A 33 -0.98 11.48 12.12
N LEU A 34 0.29 11.23 12.47
CA LEU A 34 0.90 11.64 13.75
C LEU A 34 0.81 13.15 13.95
N ILE A 35 1.21 13.90 12.91
CA ILE A 35 1.35 15.35 12.98
C ILE A 35 -0.03 16.04 12.98
N PHE A 36 -0.99 15.54 12.20
CA PHE A 36 -2.22 16.29 11.89
C PHE A 36 -3.47 15.83 12.64
N VAL A 37 -3.52 14.56 13.08
CA VAL A 37 -4.74 13.96 13.68
C VAL A 37 -4.61 13.79 15.19
N GLY A 38 -3.38 13.67 15.72
CA GLY A 38 -3.15 13.37 17.14
C GLY A 38 -3.45 11.90 17.45
N PHE A 39 -2.60 11.23 18.23
CA PHE A 39 -2.58 9.77 18.27
C PHE A 39 -3.48 9.10 19.31
N THR A 40 -4.05 7.95 18.90
CA THR A 40 -4.40 6.85 19.78
C THR A 40 -3.17 5.93 19.98
N LYS A 41 -3.05 5.27 21.13
CA LYS A 41 -1.91 4.37 21.46
C LYS A 41 -1.63 3.30 20.38
N VAL A 42 -2.67 2.90 19.65
CA VAL A 42 -2.61 1.91 18.56
C VAL A 42 -1.84 2.41 17.35
N GLY A 43 -1.97 3.70 16.99
CA GLY A 43 -1.20 4.27 15.89
C GLY A 43 0.30 4.22 16.19
N ILE A 44 0.71 4.55 17.43
CA ILE A 44 2.14 4.65 17.82
C ILE A 44 2.76 3.27 17.66
N PHE A 45 2.03 2.26 18.12
CA PHE A 45 2.41 0.87 17.98
C PHE A 45 2.59 0.45 16.51
N GLY A 46 1.68 0.86 15.61
CA GLY A 46 1.80 0.60 14.17
C GLY A 46 3.06 1.22 13.56
N LEU A 47 3.38 2.47 13.89
CA LEU A 47 4.61 3.13 13.44
C LEU A 47 5.87 2.46 13.97
N ILE A 48 5.89 2.10 15.25
CA ILE A 48 7.01 1.37 15.85
C ILE A 48 7.20 0.04 15.13
N LEU A 49 6.13 -0.70 14.83
CA LEU A 49 6.21 -1.96 14.08
C LEU A 49 6.81 -1.78 12.69
N ILE A 50 6.40 -0.76 11.94
CA ILE A 50 6.93 -0.50 10.59
C ILE A 50 8.40 -0.07 10.67
N LEU A 51 8.77 0.79 11.64
CA LEU A 51 10.15 1.21 11.86
C LEU A 51 11.04 0.04 12.28
N VAL A 52 10.55 -0.83 13.16
CA VAL A 52 11.24 -2.07 13.54
C VAL A 52 11.40 -2.99 12.33
N ALA A 53 10.39 -3.10 11.46
CA ALA A 53 10.51 -3.87 10.22
C ALA A 53 11.53 -3.30 9.23
N LEU A 54 11.62 -1.97 9.13
CA LEU A 54 12.60 -1.30 8.28
C LEU A 54 14.02 -1.39 8.84
N ILE A 55 14.21 -1.29 10.15
CA ILE A 55 15.54 -1.25 10.78
C ILE A 55 16.06 -2.66 11.10
N TYR A 56 15.18 -3.57 11.55
CA TYR A 56 15.54 -4.88 12.09
C TYR A 56 15.11 -6.05 11.19
N GLU A 57 15.19 -5.85 9.88
CA GLU A 57 14.75 -6.81 8.86
C GLU A 57 15.38 -8.22 9.03
N LYS A 58 16.67 -8.28 9.39
CA LYS A 58 17.41 -9.54 9.57
C LYS A 58 16.87 -10.34 10.74
N GLY A 59 16.48 -9.66 11.83
CA GLY A 59 15.89 -10.32 12.99
C GLY A 59 14.49 -10.85 12.69
N ILE A 60 13.68 -10.08 11.96
CA ILE A 60 12.34 -10.53 11.53
C ILE A 60 12.46 -11.74 10.61
N TYR A 61 13.38 -11.71 9.64
CA TYR A 61 13.66 -12.86 8.79
C TYR A 61 14.04 -14.10 9.61
N GLN A 62 14.95 -13.96 10.58
CA GLN A 62 15.38 -15.08 11.44
C GLN A 62 14.25 -15.64 12.30
N VAL A 63 13.39 -14.78 12.86
CA VAL A 63 12.22 -15.23 13.64
C VAL A 63 11.23 -15.98 12.75
N LEU A 64 10.92 -15.45 11.57
CA LEU A 64 10.00 -16.09 10.63
C LEU A 64 10.56 -17.42 10.08
N ASP A 65 11.85 -17.48 9.73
CA ASP A 65 12.50 -18.72 9.30
C ASP A 65 12.54 -19.76 10.43
N SER A 66 12.76 -19.33 11.68
CA SER A 66 12.73 -20.23 12.85
C SER A 66 11.33 -20.79 13.12
N LEU A 67 10.29 -19.96 12.99
CA LEU A 67 8.90 -20.41 13.07
C LEU A 67 8.59 -21.41 11.96
N LEU A 68 8.98 -21.12 10.72
CA LEU A 68 8.78 -22.04 9.60
C LEU A 68 9.51 -23.38 9.81
N LYS A 69 10.75 -23.37 10.32
CA LYS A 69 11.48 -24.59 10.72
C LYS A 69 10.77 -25.38 11.82
N PHE A 70 10.19 -24.69 12.80
CA PHE A 70 9.40 -25.34 13.84
C PHE A 70 8.20 -26.08 13.23
N TRP A 71 7.44 -25.42 12.35
CA TRP A 71 6.32 -26.07 11.66
C TRP A 71 6.79 -27.19 10.70
N GLU A 72 8.01 -27.11 10.16
CA GLU A 72 8.62 -28.16 9.33
C GLU A 72 8.81 -29.45 10.13
N SER A 73 9.22 -29.29 11.39
CA SER A 73 9.39 -30.40 12.34
C SER A 73 8.07 -31.07 12.74
N VAL A 74 6.94 -30.35 12.63
CA VAL A 74 5.58 -30.84 12.93
C VAL A 74 4.95 -31.58 11.73
N GLY A 75 5.61 -31.63 10.57
CA GLY A 75 5.28 -32.53 9.46
C GLY A 75 4.76 -31.90 8.17
N ILE A 76 4.63 -30.57 8.09
CA ILE A 76 4.10 -29.86 6.91
C ILE A 76 5.23 -29.49 5.93
N LYS A 77 5.98 -30.47 5.43
CA LYS A 77 7.26 -30.22 4.71
C LYS A 77 7.11 -29.46 3.38
N GLY A 78 6.16 -29.86 2.52
CA GLY A 78 6.07 -29.32 1.15
C GLY A 78 5.66 -27.84 1.09
N LEU A 79 4.69 -27.45 1.92
CA LEU A 79 4.18 -26.07 1.98
C LEU A 79 5.23 -25.14 2.62
N ILE A 80 5.96 -25.65 3.61
CA ILE A 80 6.98 -24.88 4.35
C ILE A 80 8.22 -24.62 3.52
N LEU A 81 8.70 -25.59 2.74
CA LEU A 81 9.82 -25.35 1.81
C LEU A 81 9.48 -24.24 0.81
N THR A 82 8.24 -24.22 0.33
CA THR A 82 7.75 -23.16 -0.57
C THR A 82 7.69 -21.80 0.13
N LEU A 83 7.14 -21.75 1.35
CA LEU A 83 7.08 -20.52 2.16
C LEU A 83 8.46 -19.99 2.53
N ARG A 84 9.41 -20.86 2.86
CA ARG A 84 10.80 -20.48 3.16
C ARG A 84 11.49 -19.90 1.92
N SER A 85 11.31 -20.52 0.74
CA SER A 85 11.81 -19.97 -0.52
C SER A 85 11.21 -18.59 -0.84
N TYR A 86 9.92 -18.39 -0.56
CA TYR A 86 9.29 -17.08 -0.73
C TYR A 86 9.82 -16.05 0.27
N LEU A 87 9.97 -16.44 1.55
CA LEU A 87 10.51 -15.58 2.59
C LEU A 87 11.95 -15.13 2.26
N GLU A 88 12.80 -16.04 1.79
CA GLU A 88 14.18 -15.74 1.40
C GLU A 88 14.23 -14.79 0.20
N ARG A 89 13.41 -15.02 -0.83
CA ARG A 89 13.30 -14.14 -2.00
C ARG A 89 12.79 -12.74 -1.64
N ILE A 90 11.79 -12.66 -0.75
CA ILE A 90 11.28 -11.39 -0.23
C ILE A 90 12.36 -10.66 0.56
N HIS A 91 13.08 -11.36 1.44
CA HIS A 91 14.16 -10.77 2.24
C HIS A 91 15.29 -10.23 1.36
N MET A 92 15.74 -11.00 0.37
CA MET A 92 16.77 -10.56 -0.58
C MET A 92 16.31 -9.35 -1.40
N GLY A 93 15.10 -9.41 -1.99
CA GLY A 93 14.55 -8.29 -2.75
C GLY A 93 14.35 -7.03 -1.89
N TRP A 94 13.98 -7.21 -0.62
CA TRP A 94 13.84 -6.12 0.33
C TRP A 94 15.19 -5.47 0.70
N SER A 95 16.20 -6.29 0.99
CA SER A 95 17.55 -5.82 1.32
C SER A 95 18.20 -5.10 0.14
N GLU A 96 18.08 -5.63 -1.08
CA GLU A 96 18.65 -5.05 -2.31
C GLU A 96 18.01 -3.69 -2.63
N ALA A 97 16.68 -3.58 -2.48
CA ALA A 97 15.97 -2.33 -2.74
C ALA A 97 16.27 -1.24 -1.71
N LYS A 98 16.64 -1.60 -0.47
CA LYS A 98 17.09 -0.64 0.56
C LYS A 98 18.51 -0.14 0.36
N GLU A 99 19.40 -0.92 -0.25
CA GLU A 99 20.79 -0.49 -0.49
C GLU A 99 20.86 0.74 -1.39
N ASN A 100 19.90 0.88 -2.32
CA ASN A 100 19.80 2.08 -3.15
C ASN A 100 19.10 3.24 -2.42
N ARG A 101 19.87 3.93 -1.58
CA ARG A 101 19.41 5.10 -0.80
C ARG A 101 18.77 6.20 -1.65
N VAL A 102 19.23 6.37 -2.90
CA VAL A 102 18.69 7.38 -3.83
C VAL A 102 17.27 6.98 -4.27
N VAL A 103 17.08 5.72 -4.67
CA VAL A 103 15.75 5.20 -5.06
C VAL A 103 14.79 5.24 -3.86
N LEU A 104 15.26 4.90 -2.66
CA LEU A 104 14.45 4.97 -1.45
C LEU A 104 14.02 6.42 -1.12
N LEU A 105 14.95 7.38 -1.23
CA LEU A 105 14.66 8.80 -1.01
C LEU A 105 13.70 9.37 -2.07
N ILE A 106 13.91 9.03 -3.34
CA ILE A 106 13.01 9.42 -4.44
C ILE A 106 11.61 8.82 -4.22
N SER A 107 11.52 7.55 -3.81
CA SER A 107 10.23 6.89 -3.52
C SER A 107 9.50 7.57 -2.37
N PHE A 108 10.23 7.97 -1.33
CA PHE A 108 9.68 8.74 -0.22
C PHE A 108 9.15 10.11 -0.67
N LEU A 109 9.95 10.87 -1.44
CA LEU A 109 9.55 12.18 -1.96
C LEU A 109 8.34 12.08 -2.90
N LEU A 110 8.34 11.11 -3.81
CA LEU A 110 7.21 10.84 -4.71
C LEU A 110 5.96 10.49 -3.90
N SER A 111 6.08 9.66 -2.87
CA SER A 111 4.94 9.32 -2.00
C SER A 111 4.38 10.56 -1.31
N ALA A 112 5.22 11.45 -0.80
CA ALA A 112 4.78 12.71 -0.20
C ALA A 112 4.04 13.59 -1.22
N VAL A 113 4.59 13.76 -2.43
CA VAL A 113 3.97 14.53 -3.51
C VAL A 113 2.62 13.92 -3.90
N ILE A 114 2.54 12.60 -4.04
CA ILE A 114 1.30 11.89 -4.36
C ILE A 114 0.26 12.14 -3.27
N ILE A 115 0.61 12.05 -1.99
CA ILE A 115 -0.31 12.32 -0.89
C ILE A 115 -0.85 13.76 -0.97
N PHE A 116 -0.01 14.75 -1.23
CA PHE A 116 -0.48 16.12 -1.44
C PHE A 116 -1.44 16.23 -2.62
N LEU A 117 -1.12 15.63 -3.76
CA LEU A 117 -2.01 15.59 -4.93
C LEU A 117 -3.34 14.92 -4.62
N GLN A 118 -3.34 13.84 -3.85
CA GLN A 118 -4.54 13.13 -3.42
C GLN A 118 -5.42 14.01 -2.51
N VAL A 119 -4.82 14.67 -1.52
CA VAL A 119 -5.53 15.61 -0.61
C VAL A 119 -6.11 16.80 -1.38
N PHE A 120 -5.34 17.39 -2.29
CA PHE A 120 -5.83 18.46 -3.17
C PHE A 120 -6.93 17.97 -4.13
N GLY A 121 -6.84 16.72 -4.58
CA GLY A 121 -7.86 16.05 -5.38
C GLY A 121 -9.19 16.00 -4.64
N ILE A 122 -9.20 15.58 -3.37
CA ILE A 122 -10.39 15.56 -2.52
C ILE A 122 -11.02 16.96 -2.42
N ILE A 123 -10.22 17.98 -2.15
CA ILE A 123 -10.71 19.38 -2.03
C ILE A 123 -11.30 19.85 -3.36
N THR A 124 -10.62 19.58 -4.47
CA THR A 124 -11.05 20.01 -5.81
C THR A 124 -12.36 19.36 -6.21
N VAL A 125 -12.50 18.05 -6.00
CA VAL A 125 -13.74 17.32 -6.27
C VAL A 125 -14.85 17.81 -5.33
N GLY A 126 -14.56 18.06 -4.04
CA GLY A 126 -15.53 18.64 -3.10
C GLY A 126 -16.07 19.99 -3.57
N LYS A 127 -15.17 20.89 -4.00
CA LYS A 127 -15.56 22.20 -4.55
C LYS A 127 -16.47 22.07 -5.78
N ALA A 128 -16.24 21.10 -6.65
CA ALA A 128 -17.09 20.85 -7.82
C ALA A 128 -18.54 20.48 -7.43
N PHE A 129 -18.76 19.90 -6.25
CA PHE A 129 -20.09 19.59 -5.71
C PHE A 129 -20.59 20.64 -4.70
N ASN A 130 -19.98 21.83 -4.69
CA ASN A 130 -20.29 22.92 -3.77
C ASN A 130 -20.26 22.45 -2.30
N LEU A 131 -19.17 21.73 -1.96
CA LEU A 131 -18.83 21.25 -0.63
C LEU A 131 -17.47 21.84 -0.26
N GLU A 132 -17.45 22.70 0.77
CA GLU A 132 -16.20 23.25 1.28
C GLU A 132 -15.52 22.24 2.20
N ILE A 133 -14.40 21.69 1.75
CA ILE A 133 -13.59 20.74 2.51
C ILE A 133 -12.30 21.43 2.90
N SER A 134 -12.05 21.55 4.21
CA SER A 134 -10.78 22.07 4.72
C SER A 134 -9.63 21.09 4.44
N VAL A 135 -8.40 21.60 4.37
CA VAL A 135 -7.19 20.75 4.20
C VAL A 135 -7.11 19.67 5.28
N LYS A 136 -7.49 20.02 6.52
CA LYS A 136 -7.50 19.08 7.65
C LYS A 136 -8.51 17.95 7.44
N GLN A 137 -9.73 18.26 7.00
CA GLN A 137 -10.76 17.24 6.71
C GLN A 137 -10.36 16.36 5.53
N ALA A 138 -9.80 16.94 4.47
CA ALA A 138 -9.34 16.19 3.31
C ALA A 138 -8.19 15.24 3.67
N LEU A 139 -7.20 15.72 4.42
CA LEU A 139 -6.11 14.89 4.92
C LEU A 139 -6.64 13.78 5.83
N TYR A 140 -7.50 14.10 6.80
CA TYR A 140 -8.07 13.10 7.70
C TYR A 140 -8.89 12.06 6.93
N GLY A 141 -9.73 12.47 5.98
CA GLY A 141 -10.50 11.57 5.12
C GLY A 141 -9.61 10.67 4.25
N PHE A 142 -8.52 11.21 3.70
CA PHE A 142 -7.55 10.44 2.94
C PHE A 142 -6.89 9.35 3.81
N LEU A 143 -6.44 9.71 5.02
CA LEU A 143 -5.85 8.77 5.97
C LEU A 143 -6.84 7.66 6.36
N MET A 144 -8.08 8.04 6.70
CA MET A 144 -9.13 7.09 7.06
C MET A 144 -9.49 6.18 5.88
N SER A 145 -9.53 6.70 4.66
CA SER A 145 -9.74 5.92 3.44
C SER A 145 -8.72 4.79 3.30
N ILE A 146 -7.43 5.10 3.45
CA ILE A 146 -6.36 4.11 3.34
C ILE A 146 -6.51 3.07 4.44
N LEU A 147 -6.65 3.51 5.70
CA LEU A 147 -6.76 2.60 6.85
C LEU A 147 -7.94 1.63 6.69
N PHE A 148 -9.13 2.12 6.34
CA PHE A 148 -10.31 1.27 6.17
C PHE A 148 -10.15 0.29 4.99
N ALA A 149 -9.63 0.75 3.86
CA ALA A 149 -9.38 -0.13 2.72
C ALA A 149 -8.38 -1.25 3.07
N SER A 150 -7.32 -0.92 3.79
CA SER A 150 -6.27 -1.88 4.14
C SER A 150 -6.70 -2.88 5.20
N VAL A 151 -7.52 -2.48 6.17
CA VAL A 151 -8.00 -3.39 7.24
C VAL A 151 -9.19 -4.24 6.76
N SER A 152 -10.02 -3.72 5.85
CA SER A 152 -11.24 -4.42 5.43
C SER A 152 -11.01 -5.69 4.60
N GLY A 153 -9.83 -5.84 3.99
CA GLY A 153 -9.54 -6.96 3.08
C GLY A 153 -10.41 -6.97 1.81
N ILE A 154 -11.17 -5.90 1.56
CA ILE A 154 -12.02 -5.78 0.37
C ILE A 154 -11.12 -5.54 -0.85
N PRO A 155 -11.26 -6.31 -1.94
CA PRO A 155 -10.52 -6.08 -3.17
C PRO A 155 -10.70 -4.64 -3.66
N ALA A 156 -9.59 -3.96 -3.94
CA ALA A 156 -9.52 -2.52 -4.26
C ALA A 156 -10.12 -1.57 -3.19
N GLY A 157 -10.50 -2.08 -2.00
CA GLY A 157 -11.12 -1.31 -0.93
C GLY A 157 -12.43 -0.65 -1.32
N PHE A 158 -13.14 -1.16 -2.33
CA PHE A 158 -14.39 -0.56 -2.82
C PHE A 158 -15.42 -0.46 -1.70
N GLY A 159 -16.01 0.72 -1.51
CA GLY A 159 -16.92 1.02 -0.41
C GLY A 159 -16.20 1.39 0.89
N ALA A 160 -15.13 0.67 1.26
CA ALA A 160 -14.35 0.98 2.48
C ALA A 160 -13.52 2.25 2.34
N ASN A 161 -12.94 2.47 1.16
CA ASN A 161 -12.21 3.68 0.80
C ASN A 161 -13.12 4.92 0.88
N GLU A 162 -14.26 4.84 0.21
CA GLU A 162 -15.27 5.90 0.18
C GLU A 162 -15.83 6.17 1.57
N PHE A 163 -16.07 5.11 2.35
CA PHE A 163 -16.51 5.25 3.73
C PHE A 163 -15.49 6.01 4.58
N GLY A 164 -14.20 5.69 4.48
CA GLY A 164 -13.14 6.44 5.17
C GLY A 164 -13.08 7.92 4.79
N LEU A 165 -13.30 8.25 3.51
CA LEU A 165 -13.41 9.65 3.07
C LEU A 165 -14.63 10.35 3.66
N VAL A 166 -15.80 9.70 3.64
CA VAL A 166 -17.03 10.27 4.20
C VAL A 166 -16.89 10.53 5.70
N LEU A 167 -16.23 9.64 6.44
CA LEU A 167 -15.92 9.85 7.85
C LEU A 167 -15.06 11.09 8.08
N GLY A 168 -14.11 11.37 7.19
CA GLY A 168 -13.21 12.51 7.35
C GLY A 168 -13.76 13.84 6.86
N ILE A 169 -14.56 13.81 5.79
CA ILE A 169 -15.21 15.00 5.22
C ILE A 169 -16.43 15.41 6.06
N GLY A 170 -17.20 14.43 6.54
CA GLY A 170 -18.46 14.62 7.26
C GLY A 170 -19.64 13.99 6.51
N ALA A 171 -20.53 13.32 7.24
CA ALA A 171 -21.63 12.57 6.66
C ALA A 171 -22.65 13.48 5.95
N SER A 172 -22.73 13.36 4.62
CA SER A 172 -23.75 13.99 3.80
C SER A 172 -23.84 13.31 2.43
N THR A 173 -24.95 13.54 1.71
CA THR A 173 -25.10 13.07 0.32
C THR A 173 -24.00 13.63 -0.57
N LYS A 174 -23.67 14.92 -0.43
CA LYS A 174 -22.59 15.57 -1.17
C LYS A 174 -21.24 14.91 -0.88
N ALA A 175 -20.92 14.66 0.39
CA ALA A 175 -19.67 14.02 0.77
C ALA A 175 -19.55 12.59 0.21
N THR A 176 -20.66 11.84 0.17
CA THR A 176 -20.70 10.49 -0.39
C THR A 176 -20.42 10.50 -1.90
N ILE A 177 -21.08 11.42 -2.63
CA ILE A 177 -20.84 11.60 -4.07
C ILE A 177 -19.40 12.06 -4.32
N THR A 178 -18.92 13.05 -3.57
CA THR A 178 -17.53 13.52 -3.65
C THR A 178 -16.53 12.39 -3.43
N ALA A 179 -16.73 11.57 -2.38
CA ALA A 179 -15.85 10.44 -2.06
C ALA A 179 -15.81 9.42 -3.20
N PHE A 180 -16.96 9.04 -3.74
CA PHE A 180 -17.07 8.09 -4.84
C PHE A 180 -16.43 8.61 -6.12
N ILE A 181 -16.74 9.85 -6.53
CA ILE A 181 -16.19 10.46 -7.74
C ILE A 181 -14.68 10.64 -7.62
N TYR A 182 -14.19 11.08 -6.47
CA TYR A 182 -12.76 11.16 -6.21
C TYR A 182 -12.09 9.79 -6.36
N LYS A 183 -12.63 8.73 -5.75
CA LYS A 183 -12.06 7.37 -5.86
C LYS A 183 -12.14 6.81 -7.27
N PHE A 184 -13.21 7.10 -7.98
CA PHE A 184 -13.34 6.73 -9.38
C PHE A 184 -12.20 7.33 -10.23
N LEU A 185 -11.99 8.65 -10.11
CA LEU A 185 -10.97 9.38 -10.87
C LEU A 185 -9.54 8.98 -10.47
N PHE A 186 -9.25 8.91 -9.17
CA PHE A 186 -7.88 8.76 -8.66
C PHE A 186 -7.45 7.32 -8.41
N GLN A 187 -8.37 6.36 -8.43
CA GLN A 187 -8.05 4.96 -8.13
C GLN A 187 -8.60 4.00 -9.20
N TYR A 188 -9.89 4.07 -9.53
CA TYR A 188 -10.50 3.05 -10.40
C TYR A 188 -10.11 3.23 -11.87
N MET A 189 -10.07 4.45 -12.39
CA MET A 189 -9.62 4.71 -13.76
C MET A 189 -8.17 4.25 -13.99
N TYR A 190 -7.28 4.55 -13.05
CA TYR A 190 -5.88 4.13 -13.15
C TYR A 190 -5.71 2.62 -13.03
N SER A 191 -6.57 1.93 -12.27
CA SER A 191 -6.56 0.47 -12.22
C SER A 191 -6.87 -0.16 -13.58
N ILE A 192 -7.77 0.44 -14.36
CA ILE A 192 -8.09 0.00 -15.73
C ILE A 192 -6.89 0.22 -16.64
N ILE A 193 -6.30 1.42 -16.62
CA ILE A 193 -5.11 1.74 -17.44
C ILE A 193 -3.96 0.79 -17.09
N GLY A 194 -3.70 0.58 -15.79
CA GLY A 194 -2.67 -0.35 -15.31
C GLY A 194 -2.91 -1.78 -15.78
N ALA A 195 -4.16 -2.26 -15.76
CA ALA A 195 -4.51 -3.56 -16.28
C ALA A 195 -4.26 -3.66 -17.80
N VAL A 196 -4.63 -2.65 -18.58
CA VAL A 196 -4.39 -2.61 -20.03
C VAL A 196 -2.90 -2.66 -20.34
N VAL A 197 -2.09 -1.84 -19.68
CA VAL A 197 -0.63 -1.83 -19.87
C VAL A 197 -0.01 -3.17 -19.47
N PHE A 198 -0.45 -3.74 -18.35
CA PHE A 198 0.02 -5.04 -17.87
C PHE A 198 -0.29 -6.16 -18.87
N TYR A 199 -1.54 -6.26 -19.34
CA TYR A 199 -1.92 -7.28 -20.33
C TYR A 199 -1.30 -7.03 -21.70
N GLY A 200 -1.08 -5.78 -22.10
CA GLY A 200 -0.34 -5.42 -23.31
C GLY A 200 1.11 -5.89 -23.26
N ALA A 201 1.81 -5.62 -22.16
CA ALA A 201 3.19 -6.07 -21.94
C ALA A 201 3.29 -7.60 -21.89
N LEU A 202 2.28 -8.30 -21.35
CA LEU A 202 2.20 -9.76 -21.38
C LEU A 202 2.01 -10.31 -22.81
N GLY A 203 1.18 -9.65 -23.63
CA GLY A 203 0.93 -10.06 -25.02
C GLY A 203 2.12 -9.87 -25.97
N GLU A 204 3.07 -9.00 -25.61
CA GLU A 204 4.35 -8.85 -26.32
C GLU A 204 5.41 -9.87 -25.90
N GLY A 205 5.33 -10.38 -24.66
CA GLY A 205 6.22 -11.43 -24.14
C GLY A 205 6.03 -12.79 -24.81
N ASP A 206 4.82 -13.10 -25.28
CA ASP A 206 4.51 -14.34 -26.03
C ASP A 206 4.91 -14.28 -27.53
N LYS A 207 5.38 -13.13 -28.02
CA LYS A 207 5.77 -12.92 -29.43
C LYS A 207 7.29 -12.91 -29.66
N LYS A 208 8.09 -13.21 -28.63
CA LYS A 208 9.54 -13.42 -28.72
C LYS A 208 9.90 -14.85 -28.32
#